data_AF-A0A6N8EQ07-F1
#
_entry.id   AF-A0A6N8EQ07-F1
#
_cell.length_a   1.000
_cell.length_b   1.000
_cell.length_c   1.000
_cell.angle_alpha   90.00
_cell.angle_beta   90.00
_cell.angle_gamma   90.00
#
_symmetry.space_group_name_H-M   'P 1'
#
loop_
_entity.id
_entity.type
_entity.pdbx_description
1 polymer ?
#
loop_
_entity_poly.entity_id
_entity_poly.type
_entity_poly.pdbx_seq_one_letter_code
_entity_poly.pdbx_strand_id
1 'polypeptide(L)'
;MNLYDKKFQFAVTCIYPIAVFCLLSFGELLHSWTLPIVVTILFCLLWSKLSYLFAGTIVAWAVAVPIWWIIMKNTSESQSAAIFISSLPFIIISFIFAVLIPEMLFIIMKNRIVKYYANRRRP
;
A
#
# COMPACT_ATOMS: atom_id res chain seq x y z
N MET A 1 -17.15 -8.32 -15.46
CA MET A 1 -16.08 -8.92 -14.64
C MET A 1 -16.52 -8.84 -13.17
N ASN A 2 -16.60 -9.96 -12.46
CA ASN A 2 -17.04 -9.96 -11.07
C ASN A 2 -15.92 -9.34 -10.20
N LEU A 3 -16.18 -8.22 -9.54
CA LEU A 3 -15.19 -7.50 -8.70
C LEU A 3 -14.61 -8.37 -7.56
N TYR A 4 -15.27 -9.49 -7.24
CA TYR A 4 -14.87 -10.45 -6.21
C TYR A 4 -14.21 -11.72 -6.76
N ASP A 5 -13.86 -11.77 -8.04
CA ASP A 5 -13.12 -12.91 -8.59
C ASP A 5 -11.73 -12.99 -7.93
N LYS A 6 -11.37 -14.17 -7.42
CA LYS A 6 -10.10 -14.42 -6.73
C LYS A 6 -8.90 -14.06 -7.60
N LYS A 7 -8.99 -14.30 -8.92
CA LYS A 7 -7.93 -13.97 -9.88
C LYS A 7 -7.76 -12.46 -10.04
N PHE A 8 -8.87 -11.73 -10.07
CA PHE A 8 -8.85 -10.27 -10.17
C PHE A 8 -8.32 -9.63 -8.89
N GLN A 9 -8.76 -10.09 -7.72
CA GLN A 9 -8.22 -9.62 -6.43
C GLN A 9 -6.72 -9.88 -6.30
N PHE A 10 -6.24 -11.03 -6.78
CA PHE A 10 -4.82 -11.33 -6.80
C PHE A 10 -4.04 -10.39 -7.73
N ALA A 11 -4.52 -10.20 -8.97
CA ALA A 11 -3.89 -9.29 -9.93
C ALA A 11 -3.81 -7.85 -9.39
N VAL A 12 -4.89 -7.34 -8.80
CA VAL A 12 -4.93 -6.03 -8.15
C VAL A 12 -3.96 -5.95 -6.97
N THR A 13 -3.84 -7.02 -6.18
CA THR A 13 -2.90 -7.09 -5.06
C THR A 13 -1.44 -7.03 -5.53
N CYS A 14 -1.13 -7.57 -6.72
CA CYS A 14 0.20 -7.46 -7.32
C CYS A 14 0.47 -6.07 -7.93
N ILE A 15 -0.56 -5.40 -8.45
CA ILE A 15 -0.44 -4.08 -9.07
C ILE A 15 -0.33 -2.97 -8.01
N TYR A 16 -0.98 -3.13 -6.85
CA TYR A 16 -0.93 -2.17 -5.74
C TYR A 16 0.51 -1.77 -5.33
N PRO A 17 1.43 -2.71 -5.05
CA PRO A 17 2.85 -2.44 -4.82
C PRO A 17 3.46 -1.47 -5.82
N ILE A 18 3.21 -1.71 -7.10
CA ILE A 18 3.81 -0.98 -8.21
C ILE A 18 3.22 0.42 -8.27
N ALA A 19 1.89 0.54 -8.14
CA ALA A 19 1.19 1.82 -8.14
C ALA A 19 1.63 2.71 -6.96
N VAL A 20 1.70 2.15 -5.76
CA VAL A 20 2.15 2.86 -4.55
C VAL A 20 3.61 3.27 -4.67
N PHE A 21 4.48 2.38 -5.16
CA PHE A 21 5.89 2.68 -5.38
C PHE A 21 6.08 3.81 -6.40
N CYS A 22 5.35 3.79 -7.51
CA CYS A 22 5.36 4.88 -8.49
C CYS A 22 4.86 6.19 -7.87
N LEU A 23 3.74 6.18 -7.14
CA LEU A 23 3.20 7.39 -6.51
C LEU A 23 4.14 8.00 -5.47
N LEU A 24 4.82 7.16 -4.68
CA LEU A 24 5.82 7.61 -3.70
C LEU A 24 7.08 8.14 -4.39
N SER A 25 7.56 7.47 -5.45
CA SER A 25 8.79 7.85 -6.16
C SER A 25 8.61 9.10 -7.03
N PHE A 26 7.40 9.36 -7.53
CA PHE A 26 7.04 10.56 -8.29
C PHE A 26 6.27 11.60 -7.46
N GLY A 27 6.20 11.44 -6.14
CA GLY A 27 5.42 12.31 -5.25
C GLY A 27 5.89 13.77 -5.28
N GLU A 28 7.19 14.02 -5.47
CA GLU A 28 7.72 15.37 -5.69
C GLU A 28 7.20 16.03 -6.97
N LEU A 29 6.93 15.23 -8.01
CA LEU A 29 6.46 15.71 -9.32
C LEU A 29 4.97 16.07 -9.33
N LEU A 30 4.19 15.47 -8.44
CA LEU A 30 2.73 15.65 -8.36
C LEU A 30 2.30 16.80 -7.44
N HIS A 31 3.22 17.40 -6.67
CA HIS A 31 3.01 18.48 -5.70
C HIS A 31 1.85 18.29 -4.69
N SER A 32 1.17 17.14 -4.69
CA SER A 32 -0.06 16.93 -3.94
C SER A 32 -0.22 15.49 -3.46
N TRP A 33 -0.47 15.36 -2.16
CA TRP A 33 -0.74 14.08 -1.49
C TRP A 33 -2.14 13.53 -1.74
N THR A 34 -3.02 14.31 -2.39
CA THR A 34 -4.40 13.87 -2.67
C THR A 34 -4.47 12.67 -3.61
N LEU A 35 -3.65 12.64 -4.66
CA LEU A 35 -3.64 11.55 -5.64
C LEU A 35 -3.21 10.21 -5.02
N PRO A 36 -2.12 10.14 -4.23
CA PRO A 36 -1.79 8.96 -3.43
C PRO A 36 -2.94 8.50 -2.53
N ILE A 37 -3.56 9.42 -1.78
CA ILE A 37 -4.64 9.09 -0.86
C ILE A 37 -5.85 8.48 -1.59
N VAL A 38 -6.27 9.08 -2.71
CA VAL A 38 -7.41 8.59 -3.50
C VAL A 38 -7.14 7.20 -4.05
N VAL A 39 -5.93 6.95 -4.58
CA VAL A 39 -5.55 5.64 -5.09
C VAL A 39 -5.56 4.60 -3.97
N THR A 40 -4.97 4.92 -2.81
CA THR A 40 -5.00 4.02 -1.64
C THR A 40 -6.43 3.68 -1.23
N ILE A 41 -7.33 4.67 -1.14
CA ILE A 41 -8.74 4.44 -0.80
C ILE A 41 -9.41 3.51 -1.82
N LEU A 42 -9.21 3.75 -3.12
CA LEU A 42 -9.77 2.90 -4.19
C LEU A 42 -9.28 1.45 -4.09
N PHE A 43 -8.00 1.25 -3.80
CA PHE A 43 -7.45 -0.10 -3.59
C PHE A 43 -8.00 -0.76 -2.33
N CYS A 44 -8.14 -0.02 -1.21
CA CYS A 44 -8.77 -0.53 0.00
C CYS A 44 -10.26 -0.90 -0.21
N LEU A 45 -10.96 -0.18 -1.09
CA LEU A 45 -12.34 -0.52 -1.46
C LEU A 45 -12.41 -1.85 -2.23
N LEU A 46 -11.43 -2.17 -3.07
CA LEU A 46 -11.36 -3.44 -3.80
C LEU A 46 -11.07 -4.65 -2.90
N TRP A 47 -10.30 -4.48 -1.82
CA TRP A 47 -9.94 -5.61 -0.97
C TRP A 47 -11.05 -6.02 -0.01
N SER A 48 -11.50 -7.26 -0.14
CA SER A 48 -12.47 -7.86 0.79
C SER A 48 -11.81 -8.41 2.06
N LYS A 49 -10.52 -8.76 2.04
CA LYS A 49 -9.82 -9.42 3.14
C LYS A 49 -8.53 -8.69 3.50
N LEU A 50 -8.25 -8.60 4.80
CA LEU A 50 -6.99 -8.07 5.32
C LEU A 50 -5.76 -8.83 4.82
N SER A 51 -5.89 -10.14 4.54
CA SER A 51 -4.78 -10.95 4.02
C SER A 51 -4.20 -10.41 2.71
N TYR A 52 -5.03 -9.81 1.86
CA TYR A 52 -4.58 -9.21 0.60
C TYR A 52 -3.83 -7.89 0.83
N LEU A 53 -4.26 -7.10 1.81
CA LEU A 53 -3.54 -5.91 2.23
C LEU A 53 -2.14 -6.27 2.75
N PHE A 54 -2.02 -7.24 3.66
CA PHE A 54 -0.71 -7.67 4.15
C PHE A 54 0.19 -8.23 3.06
N ALA A 55 -0.35 -9.08 2.18
CA ALA A 55 0.40 -9.62 1.05
C ALA A 55 0.89 -8.51 0.10
N GLY A 56 0.03 -7.56 -0.25
CA GLY A 56 0.37 -6.41 -1.08
C GLY A 56 1.45 -5.54 -0.42
N THR A 57 1.30 -5.24 0.87
CA THR A 57 2.30 -4.45 1.62
C THR A 57 3.65 -5.15 1.67
N ILE A 58 3.70 -6.45 1.97
CA ILE A 58 4.96 -7.20 2.01
C ILE A 58 5.64 -7.19 0.63
N VAL A 59 4.88 -7.44 -0.43
CA VAL A 59 5.42 -7.40 -1.81
C VAL A 59 5.92 -6.00 -2.17
N ALA A 60 5.19 -4.95 -1.78
CA ALA A 60 5.59 -3.56 -1.99
C ALA A 60 6.93 -3.26 -1.33
N TRP A 61 7.09 -3.60 -0.06
CA TRP A 61 8.34 -3.39 0.66
C TRP A 61 9.48 -4.26 0.12
N ALA A 62 9.21 -5.51 -0.24
CA ALA A 62 10.19 -6.42 -0.83
C ALA A 62 10.73 -5.93 -2.18
N VAL A 63 9.95 -5.17 -2.95
CA VAL A 63 10.37 -4.58 -4.22
C VAL A 63 10.96 -3.18 -4.03
N ALA A 64 10.34 -2.36 -3.18
CA ALA A 64 10.75 -0.97 -2.97
C ALA A 64 12.13 -0.86 -2.31
N VAL A 65 12.43 -1.69 -1.30
CA VAL A 65 13.70 -1.63 -0.55
C VAL A 65 14.91 -1.90 -1.46
N PRO A 66 14.95 -2.96 -2.29
CA PRO A 66 16.03 -3.16 -3.26
C PRO A 66 16.16 -2.04 -4.28
N ILE A 67 15.05 -1.49 -4.78
CA ILE A 67 15.09 -0.41 -5.77
C ILE A 67 15.65 0.87 -5.14
N TRP A 68 15.15 1.27 -3.96
CA TRP A 68 15.69 2.43 -3.23
C TRP A 68 17.17 2.24 -2.89
N TRP A 69 17.59 1.04 -2.52
CA TRP A 69 19.01 0.74 -2.31
C TRP A 69 19.85 0.98 -3.57
N ILE A 70 19.39 0.51 -4.74
CA ILE A 70 20.09 0.73 -6.02
C ILE A 70 20.14 2.23 -6.37
N ILE A 71 19.03 2.96 -6.18
CA ILE A 71 18.96 4.41 -6.44
C ILE A 71 19.97 5.15 -5.54
N MET A 72 19.96 4.88 -4.23
CA MET A 72 20.84 5.53 -3.25
C MET A 72 22.32 5.11 -3.37
N LYS A 73 22.60 3.97 -4.01
CA LYS A 73 23.97 3.57 -4.35
C LYS A 73 24.50 4.33 -5.57
N ASN A 74 23.61 4.69 -6.50
CA ASN A 74 23.96 5.38 -7.74
C ASN A 74 24.03 6.91 -7.59
N THR A 75 23.58 7.46 -6.46
CA THR A 75 23.80 8.86 -6.11
C THR A 75 25.28 9.12 -5.78
N SER A 76 25.81 10.28 -6.18
CA SER A 76 27.23 10.66 -6.05
C SER A 76 27.72 10.79 -4.60
N GLU A 77 26.81 10.79 -3.63
CA GLU A 77 27.11 10.80 -2.21
C GLU A 77 27.37 9.37 -1.72
N SER A 78 28.64 9.05 -1.45
CA SER A 78 29.09 7.73 -0.99
C SER A 78 28.44 7.22 0.31
N GLN A 79 27.73 8.08 1.04
CA GLN A 79 27.05 7.76 2.30
C GLN A 79 25.53 7.61 2.20
N SER A 80 24.88 7.98 1.09
CA SER A 80 23.40 7.99 1.02
C SER A 80 22.80 6.60 1.22
N ALA A 81 23.42 5.55 0.67
CA ALA A 81 23.00 4.17 0.88
C ALA A 81 23.09 3.74 2.36
N ALA A 82 24.17 4.13 3.06
CA ALA A 82 24.36 3.80 4.47
C ALA A 82 23.34 4.52 5.38
N ILE A 83 23.05 5.79 5.07
CA ILE A 83 22.02 6.57 5.76
C ILE A 83 20.62 5.98 5.50
N PHE A 84 20.35 5.50 4.29
CA PHE A 84 19.09 4.83 3.97
C PHE A 84 18.90 3.53 4.77
N ILE A 85 19.92 2.66 4.88
CA ILE A 85 19.81 1.44 5.70
C ILE A 85 19.63 1.76 7.18
N SER A 86 20.34 2.77 7.71
CA SER A 86 20.22 3.11 9.12
C SER A 86 18.87 3.73 9.46
N SER A 87 18.25 4.43 8.50
CA SER A 87 16.91 5.04 8.65
C SER A 87 15.75 4.08 8.38
N LEU A 88 15.97 2.97 7.66
CA LEU A 88 14.92 2.00 7.29
C LEU A 88 14.01 1.56 8.46
N PRO A 89 14.52 1.21 9.65
CA PRO A 89 13.67 0.84 10.79
C PRO A 89 12.69 1.95 11.18
N PHE A 90 13.12 3.21 11.15
CA PHE A 90 12.27 4.36 11.45
C PHE A 90 11.19 4.57 10.38
N ILE A 91 11.55 4.40 9.11
CA ILE A 91 10.61 4.49 7.98
C ILE A 91 9.55 3.39 8.10
N ILE A 92 9.95 2.16 8.41
CA ILE A 92 9.04 1.02 8.60
C ILE A 92 8.06 1.30 9.75
N ILE A 93 8.56 1.75 10.91
CA ILE A 93 7.71 2.08 12.06
C ILE A 93 6.73 3.20 11.70
N SER A 94 7.21 4.27 11.08
CA SER A 94 6.36 5.39 10.65
C SER A 94 5.27 4.93 9.68
N PHE A 95 5.61 4.09 8.71
CA PHE A 95 4.65 3.51 7.76
C PHE A 95 3.59 2.66 8.46
N ILE A 96 3.96 1.86 9.45
CA ILE A 96 3.00 1.04 10.20
C ILE A 96 1.93 1.92 10.85
N PHE A 97 2.33 3.00 11.52
CA PHE A 97 1.40 3.88 12.23
C PHE A 97 0.62 4.82 11.30
N ALA A 98 1.29 5.41 10.31
CA ALA A 98 0.70 6.43 9.45
C ALA A 98 -0.11 5.86 8.28
N VAL A 99 0.18 4.62 7.85
CA VAL A 99 -0.41 4.03 6.64
C VAL A 99 -1.11 2.71 6.96
N LEU A 100 -0.37 1.73 7.50
CA LEU A 100 -0.90 0.37 7.65
C LEU A 100 -2.08 0.29 8.62
N ILE A 101 -1.97 0.91 9.80
CA ILE A 101 -3.05 0.92 10.80
C ILE A 101 -4.33 1.59 10.25
N PRO A 102 -4.27 2.82 9.68
CA PRO A 102 -5.42 3.44 9.04
C PRO A 102 -6.06 2.58 7.94
N GLU A 103 -5.26 1.97 7.06
CA GLU A 103 -5.79 1.10 5.99
C GLU A 103 -6.49 -0.14 6.56
N MET A 104 -5.92 -0.78 7.58
CA MET A 104 -6.54 -1.92 8.26
C MET A 104 -7.89 -1.53 8.89
N LEU A 105 -7.95 -0.41 9.61
CA LEU A 105 -9.18 0.09 10.23
C LEU A 105 -10.24 0.37 9.18
N PHE A 106 -9.86 0.97 8.05
CA PHE A 106 -10.77 1.25 6.95
C PHE A 106 -11.39 -0.02 6.36
N ILE A 107 -10.58 -1.05 6.07
CA ILE A 107 -11.08 -2.33 5.54
C ILE A 107 -12.01 -3.03 6.53
N ILE A 108 -11.65 -3.04 7.82
CA ILE A 108 -12.49 -3.64 8.87
C ILE A 108 -13.83 -2.92 8.96
N MET A 109 -13.83 -1.59 8.99
CA MET A 109 -15.04 -0.78 9.09
C MET A 109 -15.94 -0.99 7.87
N LYS A 110 -15.37 -0.94 6.65
CA LYS A 110 -16.08 -1.24 5.41
C LYS A 110 -16.74 -2.61 5.45
N ASN A 111 -15.98 -3.65 5.82
CA ASN A 111 -16.49 -5.01 5.87
C ASN A 111 -17.60 -5.19 6.91
N ARG A 112 -17.51 -4.51 8.06
CA ARG A 112 -18.59 -4.48 9.06
C ARG A 112 -19.85 -3.84 8.50
N ILE A 113 -19.73 -2.69 7.82
CA ILE A 113 -20.86 -1.99 7.19
C ILE A 113 -21.53 -2.88 6.13
N VAL A 114 -20.73 -3.47 5.22
CA VAL A 114 -21.25 -4.36 4.17
C VAL A 114 -21.97 -5.56 4.79
N LYS A 115 -21.39 -6.20 5.82
CA LYS A 115 -22.01 -7.33 6.51
C LYS A 115 -23.31 -6.94 7.23
N TYR A 116 -23.34 -5.77 7.86
CA TYR A 116 -24.53 -5.24 8.54
C TYR A 116 -25.69 -5.07 7.55
N TYR A 117 -25.45 -4.43 6.40
CA TYR A 117 -26.49 -4.24 5.38
C TYR A 117 -26.87 -5.55 4.66
N ALA A 118 -25.94 -6.47 4.46
CA ALA A 118 -26.22 -7.78 3.86
C ALA A 118 -27.14 -8.64 4.74
N ASN A 119 -26.94 -8.63 6.07
CA ASN A 119 -27.81 -9.33 7.01
C ASN A 119 -29.21 -8.72 7.07
N ARG A 120 -29.35 -7.40 6.88
CA ARG A 120 -30.63 -6.70 6.90
C ARG A 120 -31.51 -6.93 5.66
N ARG A 121 -30.93 -7.45 4.56
CA ARG A 121 -31.62 -7.78 3.30
C ARG A 121 -31.98 -9.27 3.17
N ARG A 122 -31.64 -10.11 4.14
CA ARG A 122 -32.13 -11.49 4.20
C ARG A 122 -33.48 -11.47 4.93
N PRO A 123 -34.58 -11.93 4.31
CA PRO A 123 -35.88 -12.01 4.95
C PRO A 123 -35.87 -12.96 6.15
#